data_AF-A0A0K2SRB0-F1
#
_entry.id   AF-A0A0K2SRB0-F1
#
_cell.length_a   1.000
_cell.length_b   1.000
_cell.length_c   1.000
_cell.angle_alpha   90.00
_cell.angle_beta   90.00
_cell.angle_gamma   90.00
#
_symmetry.space_group_name_H-M   'P 1'
#
loop_
_entity.id
_entity.type
_entity.pdbx_description
1 polymer ?
#
loop_
_entity_poly.entity_id
_entity_poly.type
_entity_poly.pdbx_seq_one_letter_code
_entity_poly.pdbx_strand_id
1 'polypeptide(L)'
;MERFERAYPSAVRTFTDDLEASLDHLKVPQAHRKYVRTTNLIERSFEEQRRRTKVLPRFWTEHSALKLVFATLQRATKRGIR
;
A
#
# COMPACT_ATOMS: atom_id res chain seq x y z
N MET A 1 -12.69 8.71 -18.26
CA MET A 1 -13.16 9.60 -17.18
C MET A 1 -14.65 9.87 -17.32
N GLU A 2 -15.11 10.40 -18.47
CA GLU A 2 -16.49 10.86 -18.75
C GLU A 2 -17.62 9.92 -18.28
N ARG A 3 -17.48 8.60 -18.50
CA ARG A 3 -18.50 7.62 -18.08
C ARG A 3 -18.82 7.66 -16.58
N PHE A 4 -17.83 7.96 -15.73
CA PHE A 4 -17.96 7.92 -14.27
C PHE A 4 -18.02 9.30 -13.62
N GLU A 5 -17.85 10.36 -14.41
CA GLU A 5 -17.74 11.74 -13.92
C GLU A 5 -18.97 12.19 -13.15
N ARG A 6 -20.17 11.83 -13.62
CA ARG A 6 -21.43 12.14 -12.93
C ARG A 6 -21.64 11.34 -11.64
N ALA A 7 -21.21 10.08 -11.62
CA ALA A 7 -21.44 9.18 -10.49
C ALA A 7 -20.40 9.36 -9.37
N TYR A 8 -19.15 9.65 -9.72
CA TYR A 8 -18.02 9.73 -8.80
C TYR A 8 -17.10 10.93 -9.11
N PRO A 9 -17.60 12.17 -9.03
CA PRO A 9 -16.86 13.35 -9.47
C PRO A 9 -15.55 13.57 -8.69
N SER A 10 -15.54 13.28 -7.38
CA SER A 10 -14.34 13.40 -6.55
C SER A 10 -13.27 12.36 -6.92
N ALA A 11 -13.67 11.11 -7.10
CA ALA A 11 -12.75 10.03 -7.47
C ALA A 11 -12.16 10.25 -8.87
N VAL A 12 -12.97 10.71 -9.83
CA VAL A 12 -12.51 11.05 -11.18
C VAL A 12 -11.54 12.21 -11.15
N ARG A 13 -11.79 13.25 -10.34
CA ARG A 13 -10.85 14.37 -10.16
C ARG A 13 -9.51 13.88 -9.61
N THR A 14 -9.50 13.18 -8.48
CA THR A 14 -8.26 12.64 -7.90
C THR A 14 -7.51 11.73 -8.87
N PHE A 15 -8.21 10.84 -9.58
CA PHE A 15 -7.56 9.98 -10.57
C PHE A 15 -7.01 10.75 -11.78
N THR A 16 -7.62 11.87 -12.14
CA THR A 16 -7.11 12.77 -13.20
C THR A 16 -5.87 13.51 -12.73
N ASP A 17 -5.88 14.02 -11.49
CA ASP A 17 -4.74 14.70 -10.88
C ASP A 17 -3.52 13.75 -10.76
N ASP A 18 -3.75 12.48 -10.40
CA ASP A 18 -2.71 11.45 -10.23
C ASP A 18 -2.47 10.60 -11.50
N LEU A 19 -2.99 11.01 -12.66
CA LEU A 19 -2.93 10.20 -13.88
C LEU A 19 -1.50 9.89 -14.32
N GLU A 20 -0.61 10.88 -14.26
CA GLU A 20 0.79 10.72 -14.65
C GLU A 20 1.50 9.70 -13.75
N ALA A 21 1.37 9.84 -12.43
CA ALA A 21 1.93 8.91 -11.45
C ALA A 21 1.36 7.48 -11.65
N SER A 22 0.07 7.37 -11.99
CA SER A 22 -0.56 6.08 -12.28
C SER A 22 0.04 5.38 -13.51
N LEU A 23 0.67 6.11 -14.43
CA LEU A 23 1.32 5.57 -15.63
C LEU A 23 2.80 5.24 -15.43
N ASP A 24 3.42 5.59 -14.31
CA ASP A 24 4.86 5.36 -14.06
C ASP A 24 5.27 3.88 -14.15
N HIS A 25 4.36 2.96 -13.86
CA HIS A 25 4.59 1.53 -14.03
C HIS A 25 4.91 1.13 -15.48
N LEU A 26 4.66 1.99 -16.48
CA LEU A 26 5.05 1.74 -17.87
C LEU A 26 6.53 2.03 -18.13
N LYS A 27 7.19 2.81 -17.27
CA LYS A 27 8.62 3.15 -17.34
C LYS A 27 9.53 1.96 -16.99
N VAL A 28 9.01 0.94 -16.33
CA VAL A 28 9.76 -0.30 -16.01
C VAL A 28 9.63 -1.35 -17.13
N PRO A 29 10.60 -2.29 -17.26
CA PRO A 29 10.52 -3.39 -18.22
C PRO A 29 9.21 -4.16 -18.12
N GLN A 30 8.69 -4.62 -19.28
CA GLN A 30 7.39 -5.30 -19.36
C GLN A 30 7.27 -6.49 -18.39
N ALA A 31 8.35 -7.25 -18.20
CA ALA A 31 8.41 -8.37 -17.26
C ALA A 31 8.12 -7.96 -15.80
N HIS A 32 8.41 -6.71 -15.42
CA HIS A 32 8.25 -6.21 -14.06
C HIS A 32 6.90 -5.52 -13.82
N ARG A 33 6.20 -5.10 -14.88
CA ARG A 33 4.94 -4.33 -14.77
C ARG A 33 3.87 -5.04 -13.93
N LYS A 34 3.78 -6.37 -14.04
CA LYS A 34 2.83 -7.17 -13.26
C LYS A 34 3.06 -7.09 -11.75
N TYR A 35 4.31 -6.90 -11.31
CA TYR A 35 4.66 -6.79 -9.90
C TYR A 35 4.49 -5.35 -9.39
N VAL A 36 4.79 -4.34 -10.22
CA VAL A 36 4.69 -2.93 -9.84
C VAL A 36 3.25 -2.43 -9.81
N ARG A 37 2.38 -2.94 -10.70
CA ARG A 37 0.99 -2.51 -10.78
C ARG A 37 0.12 -2.99 -9.61
N THR A 38 0.53 -4.05 -8.91
CA THR A 38 -0.26 -4.62 -7.82
C THR A 38 0.17 -4.04 -6.47
N THR A 39 -0.81 -3.70 -5.64
CA THR A 39 -0.58 -3.27 -4.25
C THR A 39 -0.64 -4.43 -3.26
N ASN A 40 -0.88 -5.67 -3.72
CA ASN A 40 -1.06 -6.85 -2.85
C ASN A 40 0.05 -7.01 -1.80
N LEU A 41 1.28 -6.71 -2.17
CA LEU A 41 2.45 -6.80 -1.30
C LEU A 41 2.36 -5.82 -0.12
N ILE A 42 2.04 -4.56 -0.43
CA ILE A 42 1.99 -3.46 0.53
C ILE A 42 0.73 -3.56 1.37
N GLU A 43 -0.43 -3.82 0.75
CA GLU A 43 -1.72 -3.98 1.46
C GLU A 43 -1.65 -5.10 2.50
N ARG A 44 -1.07 -6.26 2.15
CA ARG A 44 -0.88 -7.37 3.10
C ARG A 44 0.06 -7.01 4.24
N SER A 45 1.08 -6.19 3.98
CA SER A 45 2.00 -5.72 5.01
C SER A 45 1.28 -4.79 5.97
N PHE A 46 0.47 -3.85 5.45
CA PHE A 46 -0.35 -2.96 6.27
C PHE A 46 -1.43 -3.69 7.05
N GLU A 47 -2.06 -4.72 6.48
CA GLU A 47 -3.04 -5.55 7.17
C GLU A 47 -2.42 -6.24 8.40
N GLU A 48 -1.23 -6.82 8.25
CA GLU A 48 -0.51 -7.44 9.37
C GLU A 48 -0.15 -6.40 10.46
N GLN A 49 0.27 -5.20 10.05
CA GLN A 49 0.54 -4.11 10.99
C GLN A 49 -0.73 -3.72 11.76
N ARG A 50 -1.85 -3.49 11.06
CA ARG A 50 -3.15 -3.16 11.66
C ARG A 50 -3.64 -4.24 12.61
N ARG A 51 -3.46 -5.51 12.27
CA ARG A 51 -3.82 -6.64 13.14
C ARG A 51 -3.08 -6.60 14.47
N ARG A 52 -1.77 -6.27 14.45
CA ARG A 52 -0.96 -6.21 15.67
C ARG A 52 -1.23 -4.95 16.48
N THR A 53 -1.43 -3.81 15.83
CA THR A 53 -1.75 -2.56 16.53
C THR A 53 -3.16 -2.60 17.12
N LYS A 54 -4.11 -3.31 16.49
CA LYS A 54 -5.48 -3.46 17.01
C LYS A 54 -5.54 -4.09 18.40
N VAL A 55 -4.60 -4.98 18.73
CA VAL A 55 -4.53 -5.66 20.04
C VAL A 55 -3.80 -4.81 21.09
N LEU A 56 -3.04 -3.80 20.66
CA LEU A 56 -2.26 -2.94 21.55
C LEU A 56 -3.09 -1.72 21.97
N PRO A 57 -3.39 -1.55 23.28
CA PRO A 57 -4.25 -0.45 23.74
C PRO A 57 -3.61 0.93 23.54
N ARG A 58 -2.28 1.06 23.66
CA ARG A 58 -1.53 2.28 23.39
C ARG A 58 -0.02 1.98 23.27
N PHE A 59 0.70 2.77 22.48
CA PHE A 59 2.16 2.79 22.48
C PHE A 59 2.68 3.81 23.49
N TRP A 60 3.68 3.42 24.29
CA TRP A 60 4.30 4.29 25.28
C TRP A 60 5.27 5.31 24.67
N THR A 61 5.90 4.95 23.55
CA THR A 61 6.82 5.81 22.81
C THR A 61 6.71 5.57 21.30
N GLU A 62 7.08 6.56 20.49
CA GLU A 62 7.15 6.41 19.03
C GLU A 62 8.12 5.30 18.62
N HIS A 63 9.26 5.19 19.32
CA HIS A 63 10.24 4.13 19.09
C HIS A 63 9.64 2.73 19.29
N SER A 64 8.75 2.55 20.28
CA SER A 64 8.07 1.25 20.47
C SER A 64 7.15 0.89 19.29
N ALA A 65 6.47 1.88 18.70
CA ALA A 65 5.65 1.69 17.49
C ALA A 65 6.52 1.35 16.27
N LEU A 66 7.60 2.10 16.06
CA LEU A 66 8.56 1.84 14.96
C LEU A 66 9.20 0.46 15.08
N LYS A 67 9.57 0.03 16.28
CA LYS A 67 10.11 -1.31 16.53
C LYS A 67 9.12 -2.40 16.15
N LEU A 68 7.83 -2.23 16.45
CA LEU A 68 6.79 -3.18 16.05
C LEU A 68 6.66 -3.25 14.52
N VAL A 69 6.60 -2.09 13.85
CA VAL A 69 6.54 -2.01 12.39
C VAL A 69 7.73 -2.72 11.76
N PHE A 70 8.95 -2.41 12.20
CA PHE A 70 10.15 -3.08 11.69
C PHE A 70 10.12 -4.60 11.91
N ALA A 71 9.74 -5.05 13.11
CA ALA A 71 9.61 -6.47 13.41
C ALA A 71 8.52 -7.17 12.57
N THR A 72 7.43 -6.49 12.22
CA THR A 72 6.40 -7.03 11.33
C THR A 72 6.93 -7.23 9.91
N LEU A 73 7.59 -6.22 9.35
CA LEU A 73 8.18 -6.27 8.01
C LEU A 73 9.27 -7.34 7.93
N GLN A 74 10.19 -7.36 8.89
CA GLN A 74 11.26 -8.38 8.93
C GLN A 74 10.68 -9.81 8.98
N ARG A 75 9.60 -10.02 9.74
CA ARG A 75 8.92 -11.32 9.81
C ARG A 75 8.24 -11.70 8.50
N ALA A 76 7.60 -10.73 7.82
CA ALA A 76 6.97 -10.94 6.52
C ALA A 76 8.00 -11.33 5.46
N THR A 77 9.15 -10.66 5.43
CA THR A 77 10.27 -11.00 4.55
C THR A 77 10.81 -12.41 4.82
N LYS A 78 11.07 -12.76 6.09
CA LYS A 78 11.62 -14.07 6.48
C LYS A 78 10.73 -15.27 6.12
N ARG A 79 9.40 -15.09 6.12
CA ARG A 79 8.46 -16.18 5.82
C ARG A 79 8.21 -16.39 4.32
N GLY A 80 8.77 -15.51 3.49
CA GLY A 80 8.32 -15.32 2.13
C GLY A 80 6.93 -14.68 2.14
N ILE A 81 6.76 -13.65 1.33
CA ILE A 81 5.45 -13.06 1.10
C ILE A 81 4.73 -14.02 0.13
N ARG A 82 4.23 -15.15 0.67
CA ARG A 82 3.46 -16.16 -0.09
C ARG A 82 2.16 -15.55 -0.55
#